data_AF-A0A2G9N288-F1
#
_entry.id   AF-A0A2G9N288-F1
#
_cell.length_a   1.000
_cell.length_b   1.000
_cell.length_c   1.000
_cell.angle_alpha   90.00
_cell.angle_beta   90.00
_cell.angle_gamma   90.00
#
_symmetry.space_group_name_H-M   'P 1'
#
loop_
_entity.id
_entity.type
_entity.pdbx_description
1 polymer ?
#
loop_
_entity_poly.entity_id
_entity_poly.type
_entity_poly.pdbx_seq_one_letter_code
_entity_poly.pdbx_strand_id
1 'polypeptide(L)'
;MFYTKSFYTRFQFRLEGGVILMASKEQWGSYAFLIGAAIAIIAGLLSGAGQTGALGGTEVWIPLVLVILGVIVGIMNIKDKEVDKFLIASIALLVLAGTAGGLQVVPTLGDYFVGIVQNIAIFVAPAALIVALKSIKNLAAEQAM
;
A
#
# COMPACT_ATOMS: atom_id res chain seq x y z
N MET A 1 -6.58 -49.79 -8.48
CA MET A 1 -6.36 -48.76 -7.44
C MET A 1 -5.70 -47.57 -8.11
N PHE A 2 -6.35 -46.41 -8.06
CA PHE A 2 -6.27 -45.33 -9.05
C PHE A 2 -5.02 -44.43 -8.95
N TYR A 3 -4.82 -43.71 -10.05
CA TYR A 3 -3.60 -43.11 -10.60
C TYR A 3 -2.99 -41.92 -9.85
N THR A 4 -1.68 -41.85 -10.03
CA THR A 4 -0.70 -40.79 -9.75
C THR A 4 -0.81 -39.59 -10.72
N LYS A 5 -0.52 -38.39 -10.20
CA LYS A 5 0.01 -37.16 -10.85
C LYS A 5 -0.64 -36.66 -12.17
N SER A 6 -1.46 -35.61 -12.06
CA SER A 6 -1.74 -34.64 -13.15
C SER A 6 -0.58 -33.63 -13.20
N PHE A 7 0.29 -33.58 -14.22
CA PHE A 7 0.13 -33.20 -15.63
C PHE A 7 -0.28 -31.74 -15.86
N TYR A 8 0.67 -30.82 -15.66
CA TYR A 8 0.68 -29.51 -16.31
C TYR A 8 1.99 -29.31 -17.06
N THR A 9 1.94 -29.65 -18.35
CA THR A 9 2.98 -29.44 -19.36
C THR A 9 3.07 -27.94 -19.67
N ARG A 10 4.18 -27.29 -19.27
CA ARG A 10 4.54 -25.94 -19.76
C ARG A 10 5.05 -26.06 -21.19
N PHE A 11 4.22 -25.71 -22.16
CA PHE A 11 4.67 -25.40 -23.51
C PHE A 11 5.34 -24.02 -23.49
N GLN A 12 6.67 -23.96 -23.64
CA GLN A 12 7.39 -22.71 -23.91
C GLN A 12 7.70 -22.64 -25.41
N PHE A 13 6.94 -21.85 -26.15
CA PHE A 13 7.35 -21.41 -27.49
C PHE A 13 8.35 -20.28 -27.33
N ARG A 14 9.62 -20.57 -27.65
CA ARG A 14 10.70 -19.59 -27.78
C ARG A 14 10.58 -18.96 -29.17
N LEU A 15 10.14 -17.71 -29.26
CA LEU A 15 10.22 -16.93 -30.49
C LEU A 15 11.62 -16.31 -30.59
N GLU A 16 12.33 -16.67 -31.66
CA GLU A 16 13.59 -16.04 -32.05
C GLU A 16 13.32 -14.63 -32.61
N GLY A 17 14.12 -13.65 -32.18
CA GLY A 17 14.18 -12.33 -32.83
C GLY A 17 13.52 -11.20 -32.04
N GLY A 18 14.29 -10.60 -31.12
CA GLY A 18 13.96 -9.30 -30.55
C GLY A 18 13.23 -9.38 -29.22
N VAL A 19 13.97 -9.24 -28.13
CA VAL A 19 13.40 -8.93 -26.82
C VAL A 19 12.84 -7.52 -26.90
N ILE A 20 11.59 -7.38 -27.36
CA ILE A 20 10.78 -6.21 -27.00
C ILE A 20 10.47 -6.39 -25.53
N LEU A 21 11.08 -5.57 -24.68
CA LEU A 21 10.72 -5.45 -23.27
C LEU A 21 9.26 -5.02 -23.21
N MET A 22 8.34 -5.98 -23.22
CA MET A 22 6.98 -5.79 -22.76
C MET A 22 7.09 -5.56 -21.26
N ALA A 23 7.36 -4.30 -20.86
CA ALA A 23 7.16 -3.87 -19.49
C ALA A 23 5.71 -4.20 -19.15
N SER A 24 5.52 -5.26 -18.36
CA SER A 24 4.19 -5.77 -18.10
C SER A 24 3.39 -4.65 -17.43
N LYS A 25 2.19 -4.37 -17.95
CA LYS A 25 1.20 -3.48 -17.31
C LYS A 25 0.91 -3.86 -15.84
N GLU A 26 1.42 -5.00 -15.40
CA GLU A 26 1.20 -5.67 -14.13
C GLU A 26 2.05 -5.10 -12.97
N GLN A 27 2.87 -4.07 -13.19
CA GLN A 27 3.74 -3.52 -12.15
C GLN A 27 3.27 -2.16 -11.59
N TRP A 28 2.52 -1.37 -12.35
CA TRP A 28 2.26 0.04 -12.05
C TRP A 28 1.54 0.29 -10.71
N GLY A 29 0.60 -0.58 -10.31
CA GLY A 29 -0.12 -0.45 -9.03
C GLY A 29 0.78 -0.63 -7.80
N SER A 30 1.65 -1.65 -7.83
CA SER A 30 2.59 -1.93 -6.74
C SER A 30 3.64 -0.82 -6.60
N TYR A 31 4.17 -0.32 -7.72
CA TYR A 31 5.11 0.80 -7.69
C TYR A 31 4.45 2.09 -7.21
N ALA A 32 3.18 2.37 -7.56
CA ALA A 32 2.47 3.55 -7.06
C ALA A 32 2.27 3.50 -5.54
N PHE A 33 1.94 2.33 -4.98
CA PHE A 33 1.87 2.17 -3.52
C PHE A 33 3.22 2.39 -2.84
N LEU A 34 4.31 1.82 -3.39
CA LEU A 34 5.64 1.99 -2.83
C LEU A 34 6.10 3.45 -2.86
N ILE A 35 5.83 4.16 -3.96
CA ILE A 35 6.16 5.59 -4.08
C ILE A 35 5.33 6.41 -3.09
N GLY A 36 4.02 6.16 -2.98
CA GLY A 36 3.16 6.84 -2.00
C GLY A 36 3.60 6.60 -0.56
N ALA A 37 3.97 5.36 -0.22
CA ALA A 37 4.51 5.00 1.09
C ALA A 37 5.86 5.68 1.37
N ALA A 38 6.75 5.76 0.37
CA ALA A 38 8.02 6.48 0.52
C ALA A 38 7.80 7.98 0.78
N ILE A 39 6.84 8.60 0.08
CA ILE A 39 6.45 10.00 0.33
C ILE A 39 5.91 10.16 1.75
N ALA A 40 5.07 9.22 2.23
CA ALA A 40 4.54 9.24 3.58
C ALA A 40 5.64 9.12 4.66
N ILE A 41 6.66 8.29 4.42
CA ILE A 41 7.83 8.18 5.31
C ILE A 41 8.61 9.49 5.37
N ILE A 42 8.90 10.10 4.21
CA ILE A 42 9.63 11.37 4.15
C ILE A 42 8.83 12.47 4.85
N ALA A 43 7.53 12.56 4.59
CA ALA A 43 6.63 13.49 5.27
C ALA A 43 6.66 13.28 6.80
N GLY A 44 6.59 12.02 7.25
CA GLY A 44 6.64 11.69 8.67
C GLY A 44 7.97 12.01 9.35
N LEU A 45 9.10 11.84 8.65
CA LEU A 45 10.41 12.27 9.15
C LEU A 45 10.49 13.78 9.33
N LEU A 46 9.94 14.55 8.38
CA LEU A 46 9.91 16.01 8.46
C LEU A 46 8.98 16.51 9.57
N SER A 47 7.84 15.84 9.76
CA SER A 47 6.93 16.10 10.89
C SER A 47 7.59 15.80 12.24
N GLY A 48 8.24 14.64 12.39
CA GLY A 48 8.94 14.27 13.62
C GLY A 48 10.14 15.16 13.94
N ALA A 49 10.77 15.76 12.93
CA ALA A 49 11.82 16.75 13.09
C ALA A 49 11.32 18.14 13.53
N GLY A 50 10.00 18.35 13.64
CA GLY A 50 9.41 19.67 13.89
C GLY A 50 9.59 20.65 12.72
N GLN A 51 9.92 20.15 11.52
CA GLN A 51 10.18 20.96 10.33
C GLN A 51 8.97 21.10 9.39
N THR A 52 7.76 20.96 9.93
CA THR A 52 6.50 21.13 9.19
C THR A 52 6.38 22.52 8.55
N GLY A 53 7.03 23.53 9.15
CA GLY A 53 7.16 24.89 8.59
C GLY A 53 7.93 24.96 7.27
N ALA A 54 8.91 24.08 7.03
CA ALA A 54 9.69 24.05 5.78
C ALA A 54 8.88 23.60 4.56
N LEU A 55 7.71 23.00 4.79
CA LEU A 55 6.80 22.50 3.76
C LEU A 55 5.61 23.44 3.47
N GLY A 56 5.64 24.69 3.96
CA GLY A 56 4.65 25.71 3.61
C GLY A 56 3.75 26.19 4.76
N GLY A 57 4.10 25.92 6.02
CA GLY A 57 3.49 26.58 7.18
C GLY A 57 2.06 26.19 7.55
N THR A 58 1.45 25.25 6.82
CA THR A 58 0.10 24.75 7.12
C THR A 58 0.12 23.23 7.30
N GLU A 59 0.05 22.79 8.56
CA GLU A 59 -0.07 21.39 9.03
C GLU A 59 -1.14 20.56 8.28
N VAL A 60 -2.07 21.22 7.60
CA VAL A 60 -3.23 20.61 6.93
C VAL A 60 -2.91 20.01 5.55
N TRP A 61 -1.89 20.51 4.85
CA TRP A 61 -1.71 20.20 3.42
C TRP A 61 -1.07 18.81 3.20
N ILE A 62 -0.17 18.40 4.09
CA ILE A 62 0.51 17.10 4.01
C ILE A 62 -0.50 15.95 4.14
N PRO A 63 -1.35 15.90 5.19
CA PRO A 63 -2.38 14.87 5.30
C PRO A 63 -3.32 14.85 4.10
N LEU A 64 -3.70 16.02 3.57
CA LEU A 64 -4.60 16.11 2.42
C LEU A 64 -4.00 15.45 1.17
N VAL A 65 -2.73 15.73 0.86
CA VAL A 65 -2.02 15.12 -0.27
C VAL A 65 -1.91 13.61 -0.07
N LEU A 66 -1.56 13.16 1.14
CA LEU A 66 -1.45 11.72 1.45
C LEU A 66 -2.79 11.00 1.30
N VAL A 67 -3.90 11.62 1.73
CA VAL A 67 -5.24 11.06 1.54
C VAL A 67 -5.57 10.94 0.05
N ILE A 68 -5.32 11.99 -0.73
CA ILE A 68 -5.57 11.98 -2.18
C ILE A 68 -4.74 10.88 -2.86
N LEU A 69 -3.46 10.78 -2.53
CA LEU A 69 -2.59 9.71 -3.04
C LEU A 69 -3.11 8.33 -2.64
N GLY A 70 -3.54 8.16 -1.39
CA GLY A 70 -4.11 6.91 -0.91
C GLY A 70 -5.40 6.52 -1.64
N VAL A 71 -6.28 7.48 -1.92
CA VAL A 71 -7.47 7.25 -2.74
C VAL A 71 -7.08 6.81 -4.16
N ILE A 72 -6.16 7.51 -4.81
CA ILE A 72 -5.68 7.16 -6.16
C ILE A 72 -5.12 5.73 -6.16
N VAL A 73 -4.30 5.38 -5.17
CA VAL A 73 -3.71 4.06 -5.05
C VAL A 73 -4.75 2.98 -4.75
N GLY A 74 -5.76 3.24 -3.93
CA GLY A 74 -6.85 2.28 -3.69
C GLY A 74 -7.74 2.04 -4.92
N ILE A 75 -7.91 3.06 -5.76
CA ILE A 75 -8.61 2.93 -7.04
C ILE A 75 -7.76 2.16 -8.04
N MET A 76 -6.45 2.46 -8.12
CA MET A 76 -5.49 1.71 -8.94
C MET A 76 -5.45 0.26 -8.45
N ASN A 77 -5.94 -0.65 -9.29
CA ASN A 77 -6.24 -2.00 -8.86
C ASN A 77 -4.97 -2.72 -8.37
N ILE A 78 -4.85 -2.90 -7.05
CA ILE A 78 -3.97 -3.91 -6.46
C ILE A 78 -4.47 -5.24 -7.01
N LYS A 79 -3.55 -6.06 -7.54
CA LYS A 79 -3.90 -7.34 -8.18
C LYS A 79 -4.85 -8.10 -7.24
N ASP A 80 -5.96 -8.63 -7.76
CA ASP A 80 -6.95 -9.34 -6.94
C ASP A 80 -6.30 -10.43 -6.07
N LYS A 81 -5.23 -11.06 -6.58
CA LYS A 81 -4.44 -12.08 -5.87
C LYS A 81 -3.56 -11.56 -4.70
N GLU A 82 -3.42 -10.26 -4.52
CA GLU A 82 -2.60 -9.63 -3.47
C GLU A 82 -3.43 -8.78 -2.50
N VAL A 83 -4.75 -8.69 -2.72
CA VAL A 83 -5.68 -7.90 -1.89
C VAL A 83 -5.61 -8.31 -0.43
N ASP A 84 -5.65 -9.61 -0.13
CA ASP A 84 -5.59 -10.10 1.26
C ASP A 84 -4.29 -9.68 1.96
N LYS A 85 -3.14 -9.84 1.29
CA LYS A 85 -1.84 -9.47 1.84
C LYS A 85 -1.75 -7.95 2.07
N PHE A 86 -2.29 -7.17 1.14
CA PHE A 86 -2.35 -5.72 1.26
C PHE A 86 -3.23 -5.28 2.43
N LEU A 87 -4.42 -5.86 2.59
CA LEU A 87 -5.33 -5.54 3.69
C LEU A 87 -4.73 -5.92 5.04
N ILE A 88 -4.07 -7.08 5.14
CA ILE A 88 -3.37 -7.50 6.37
C ILE A 88 -2.25 -6.50 6.73
N ALA A 89 -1.41 -6.13 5.77
CA ALA A 89 -0.36 -5.14 5.99
C ALA A 89 -0.94 -3.77 6.38
N SER A 90 -2.03 -3.37 5.74
CA SER A 90 -2.73 -2.13 6.03
C SER A 90 -3.30 -2.11 7.45
N ILE A 91 -3.95 -3.20 7.88
CA ILE A 91 -4.44 -3.35 9.25
C ILE A 91 -3.30 -3.27 10.25
N ALA A 92 -2.18 -3.97 10.01
CA ALA A 92 -1.02 -3.92 10.89
C ALA A 92 -0.47 -2.48 11.05
N LEU A 93 -0.38 -1.74 9.94
CA LEU A 93 0.06 -0.35 9.95
C LEU A 93 -0.92 0.58 10.68
N LEU A 94 -2.23 0.42 10.45
CA LEU A 94 -3.26 1.24 11.10
C LEU A 94 -3.34 0.97 12.61
N VAL A 95 -3.20 -0.28 13.02
CA VAL A 95 -3.12 -0.65 14.44
C VAL A 95 -1.87 -0.07 15.08
N LEU A 96 -0.71 -0.18 14.41
CA LEU A 96 0.53 0.42 14.89
C LEU A 96 0.40 1.94 15.03
N ALA A 97 -0.29 2.62 14.10
CA ALA A 97 -0.55 4.05 14.20
C ALA A 97 -1.41 4.44 15.40
N GLY A 98 -2.40 3.61 15.75
CA GLY A 98 -3.21 3.81 16.95
C GLY A 98 -2.42 3.70 18.26
N THR A 99 -1.30 2.96 18.26
CA THR A 99 -0.45 2.77 19.46
C THR A 99 0.87 3.52 19.40
N ALA A 100 1.16 4.21 18.29
CA ALA A 100 2.45 4.85 18.02
C ALA A 100 2.87 5.86 19.09
N GLY A 101 1.91 6.53 19.76
CA GLY A 101 2.21 7.48 20.84
C GLY A 101 3.05 6.89 21.99
N GLY A 102 2.98 5.57 22.20
CA GLY A 102 3.85 4.89 23.17
C GLY A 102 5.34 4.95 22.84
N LEU A 103 5.72 5.22 21.57
CA LEU A 103 7.11 5.33 21.13
C LEU A 103 7.80 6.63 21.57
N GLN A 104 7.04 7.63 22.02
CA GLN A 104 7.59 8.89 22.54
C GLN A 104 8.40 8.72 23.83
N VAL A 105 8.30 7.54 24.48
CA VAL A 105 9.19 7.17 25.59
C VAL A 105 10.66 7.12 25.18
N VAL A 106 10.96 6.91 23.89
CA VAL A 106 12.33 6.91 23.35
C VAL A 106 12.72 8.34 23.00
N PRO A 107 13.66 8.97 23.75
CA PRO A 107 14.02 10.36 23.52
C PRO A 107 14.60 10.57 22.14
N THR A 108 14.33 11.73 21.53
CA THR A 108 14.78 12.13 20.19
C THR A 108 14.18 11.30 19.05
N LEU A 109 14.20 9.97 19.12
CA LEU A 109 13.73 9.10 18.02
C LEU A 109 12.22 8.87 18.03
N GLY A 110 11.56 8.93 19.19
CA GLY A 110 10.14 8.62 19.33
C GLY A 110 9.26 9.45 18.41
N ASP A 111 9.50 10.76 18.32
CA ASP A 111 8.70 11.66 17.49
C ASP A 111 8.84 11.40 15.99
N TYR A 112 10.03 10.96 15.53
CA TYR A 112 10.22 10.52 14.14
C TYR A 112 9.41 9.27 13.83
N PHE A 113 9.45 8.26 14.71
CA PHE A 113 8.68 7.04 14.51
C PHE A 113 7.17 7.31 14.53
N VAL A 114 6.71 8.14 15.47
CA VAL A 114 5.31 8.59 15.52
C VAL A 114 4.92 9.27 14.21
N GLY A 115 5.72 10.23 13.76
CA GLY A 115 5.47 10.95 12.52
C GLY A 115 5.40 10.03 11.31
N ILE A 116 6.36 9.10 11.16
CA ILE A 116 6.38 8.11 10.07
C ILE A 116 5.11 7.26 10.08
N VAL A 117 4.81 6.62 11.21
CA VAL A 117 3.70 5.68 11.29
C VAL A 117 2.36 6.40 11.07
N GLN A 118 2.18 7.59 11.63
CA GLN A 118 0.96 8.37 11.44
C GLN A 118 0.77 8.81 9.98
N ASN A 119 1.81 9.29 9.32
CA ASN A 119 1.71 9.70 7.91
C ASN A 119 1.47 8.50 6.99
N ILE A 120 2.12 7.36 7.24
CA ILE A 120 1.82 6.12 6.52
C ILE A 120 0.35 5.73 6.72
N ALA A 121 -0.18 5.80 7.94
CA ALA A 121 -1.57 5.47 8.21
C ALA A 121 -2.56 6.41 7.49
N ILE A 122 -2.27 7.71 7.43
CA ILE A 122 -3.09 8.68 6.69
C ILE A 122 -3.15 8.34 5.19
N PHE A 123 -2.03 7.88 4.62
CA PHE A 123 -1.98 7.41 3.23
C PHE A 123 -2.69 6.06 3.03
N VAL A 124 -2.45 5.10 3.91
CA VAL A 124 -2.92 3.71 3.76
C VAL A 124 -4.42 3.57 4.05
N ALA A 125 -4.97 4.34 5.00
CA ALA A 125 -6.37 4.24 5.41
C ALA A 125 -7.37 4.36 4.25
N PRO A 126 -7.36 5.41 3.41
CA PRO A 126 -8.29 5.51 2.29
C PRO A 126 -8.05 4.45 1.21
N ALA A 127 -6.80 4.04 0.99
CA ALA A 127 -6.49 2.95 0.05
C ALA A 127 -7.11 1.62 0.51
N ALA A 128 -6.92 1.29 1.80
CA ALA A 128 -7.48 0.10 2.44
C ALA A 128 -9.00 0.08 2.42
N LEU A 129 -9.65 1.24 2.67
CA LEU A 129 -11.10 1.36 2.61
C LEU A 129 -11.64 0.98 1.22
N ILE A 130 -11.07 1.53 0.15
CA ILE A 130 -11.52 1.27 -1.22
C ILE A 130 -11.33 -0.21 -1.59
N VAL A 131 -10.18 -0.77 -1.23
CA VAL A 131 -9.87 -2.18 -1.52
C VAL A 131 -10.78 -3.13 -0.72
N ALA A 132 -11.04 -2.83 0.55
CA ALA A 132 -11.96 -3.62 1.38
C ALA A 132 -13.38 -3.62 0.82
N LEU A 133 -13.90 -2.46 0.38
CA LEU A 133 -15.22 -2.35 -0.24
C LEU A 133 -15.31 -3.16 -1.55
N LYS A 134 -14.26 -3.11 -2.39
CA LYS A 134 -14.17 -3.95 -3.60
C LYS A 134 -14.20 -5.45 -3.24
N SER A 135 -13.47 -5.86 -2.20
CA SER A 135 -13.46 -7.25 -1.74
C SER A 135 -14.84 -7.72 -1.26
N ILE A 136 -15.56 -6.89 -0.49
CA ILE A 136 -16.93 -7.21 -0.03
C ILE A 136 -17.88 -7.37 -1.22
N LYS A 137 -17.80 -6.47 -2.21
CA LYS A 137 -18.60 -6.58 -3.44
C LYS A 137 -18.35 -7.89 -4.18
N ASN A 138 -17.09 -8.31 -4.30
CA ASN A 138 -16.73 -9.55 -4.99
C ASN A 138 -17.26 -10.79 -4.25
N LEU A 139 -17.12 -10.83 -2.92
CA LEU A 139 -17.64 -11.91 -2.08
C LEU A 139 -19.17 -12.03 -2.18
N ALA A 140 -19.88 -10.90 -2.16
CA ALA A 140 -21.33 -10.88 -2.31
C ALA A 140 -21.79 -11.39 -3.70
N ALA A 141 -21.02 -11.10 -4.75
CA ALA A 141 -21.32 -11.57 -6.10
C ALA A 141 -21.09 -13.08 -6.28
N GLU A 142 -20.05 -13.65 -5.67
CA GLU A 142 -19.81 -15.10 -5.70
C GLU A 142 -20.90 -15.90 -5.00
N GLN A 143 -21.44 -15.41 -3.89
CA GLN A 143 -22.52 -16.09 -3.15
C GLN A 143 -23.89 -16.06 -3.87
N ALA A 144 -24.03 -15.25 -4.91
CA ALA A 144 -25.26 -15.09 -5.68
C ALA A 144 -25.30 -15.97 -6.96
N MET A 145 -24.24 -16.72 -7.26
CA MET A 145 -24.13 -17.65 -8.40
C MET A 145 -24.10 -19.10 -7.94
#